data_AF-A0A7V2DCN8-F1
#
_entry.id   AF-A0A7V2DCN8-F1
#
_cell.length_a   1.000
_cell.length_b   1.000
_cell.length_c   1.000
_cell.angle_alpha   90.00
_cell.angle_beta   90.00
_cell.angle_gamma   90.00
#
_symmetry.space_group_name_H-M   'P 1'
#
loop_
_entity.id
_entity.type
_entity.pdbx_description
1 polymer ?
#
loop_
_entity_poly.entity_id
_entity_poly.type
_entity_poly.pdbx_seq_one_letter_code
_entity_poly.pdbx_strand_id
1 'polypeptide(L)'
;MRDEGRNGRNIFFIMAVAGAILVATELALELFNGTLCVTEGCKIVVQQTRFGSISILFSGLAMFLTLAVLSKISTTQRRHSVDTAISILLNAALAAEGFLIGYQAFRLETFCAFCLAVFFLFVILGIIWFLAGNRDIIYGFGAFFAVLIFLYLIQPTDQNKFEQTATLRDSRVTLFFDESCVSCREIYTMCRELEITVKRLDASHYAAVLDFLDITAVPTLVVNDGNHKTIVVGEPEITGYIENNLENLSR
;
A
#
# COMPACT_ATOMS: atom_id res chain seq x y z
N MET A 1 1.91 10.22 43.97
CA MET A 1 2.34 8.87 43.53
C MET A 1 1.22 7.81 43.47
N ARG A 2 0.45 7.50 44.53
CA ARG A 2 -0.62 6.45 44.45
C ARG A 2 -1.90 6.92 43.72
N ASP A 3 -2.24 8.21 43.82
CA ASP A 3 -3.41 8.80 43.12
C ASP A 3 -3.16 9.13 41.64
N GLU A 4 -1.95 9.57 41.27
CA GLU A 4 -1.61 9.88 39.87
C GLU A 4 -1.73 8.64 38.97
N GLY A 5 -1.29 7.48 39.45
CA GLY A 5 -1.43 6.22 38.73
C GLY A 5 -2.88 5.74 38.58
N ARG A 6 -3.78 6.14 39.49
CA ARG A 6 -5.22 5.80 39.41
C ARG A 6 -5.93 6.70 38.39
N ASN A 7 -5.61 8.00 38.37
CA ASN A 7 -6.14 8.93 37.37
C ASN A 7 -5.69 8.58 35.95
N GLY A 8 -4.41 8.22 35.75
CA GLY A 8 -3.91 7.80 34.43
C GLY A 8 -4.66 6.60 33.86
N ARG A 9 -4.97 5.58 34.68
CA ARG A 9 -5.73 4.39 34.25
C ARG A 9 -7.19 4.71 33.93
N ASN A 10 -7.83 5.60 34.70
CA ASN A 10 -9.19 6.05 34.40
C ASN A 10 -9.25 6.81 33.07
N ILE A 11 -8.28 7.70 32.81
CA ILE A 11 -8.20 8.44 31.54
C ILE A 11 -7.96 7.46 30.39
N PHE A 12 -7.08 6.47 30.57
CA PHE A 12 -6.86 5.41 29.59
C PHE A 12 -8.16 4.67 29.25
N PHE A 13 -8.95 4.29 30.27
CA PHE A 13 -10.25 3.64 30.07
C PHE A 13 -11.21 4.51 29.26
N ILE A 14 -11.34 5.80 29.61
CA ILE A 14 -12.21 6.75 28.89
C ILE A 14 -11.79 6.87 27.43
N MET A 15 -10.48 7.00 27.16
CA MET A 15 -9.95 7.11 25.81
C MET A 15 -10.16 5.82 25.00
N ALA A 16 -9.99 4.65 25.62
CA ALA A 16 -10.23 3.36 24.97
C ALA A 16 -11.72 3.18 24.60
N VAL A 17 -12.63 3.60 25.48
CA VAL A 17 -14.08 3.61 25.21
C VAL A 17 -14.43 4.60 24.10
N ALA A 18 -13.84 5.80 24.11
CA ALA A 18 -14.04 6.78 23.04
C ALA A 18 -13.58 6.23 21.67
N GLY A 19 -12.44 5.54 21.63
CA GLY A 19 -11.97 4.85 20.42
C GLY A 19 -12.91 3.75 19.97
N ALA A 20 -13.40 2.91 20.89
CA ALA A 20 -14.41 1.89 20.57
C ALA A 20 -15.69 2.50 19.98
N ILE A 21 -16.18 3.61 20.54
CA ILE A 21 -17.38 4.32 20.04
C ILE A 21 -17.12 4.89 18.64
N LEU A 22 -15.95 5.50 18.41
CA LEU A 22 -15.59 6.04 17.10
C LEU A 22 -15.58 4.93 16.03
N VAL A 23 -14.93 3.80 16.31
CA VAL A 23 -14.87 2.67 15.38
C VAL A 23 -16.24 2.01 15.20
N ALA A 24 -17.02 1.86 16.27
CA ALA A 24 -18.36 1.31 16.19
C ALA A 24 -19.32 2.21 15.39
N THR A 25 -19.15 3.54 15.47
CA THR A 25 -19.95 4.49 14.71
C THR A 25 -19.66 4.37 13.22
N GLU A 26 -18.37 4.29 12.84
CA GLU A 26 -17.99 4.09 11.44
C GLU A 26 -18.47 2.74 10.92
N LEU A 27 -18.33 1.68 11.71
CA LEU A 27 -18.83 0.35 11.36
C LEU A 27 -20.35 0.34 11.17
N ALA A 28 -21.10 1.03 12.04
CA ALA A 28 -22.54 1.16 11.91
C ALA A 28 -22.93 1.93 10.65
N LEU A 29 -22.25 3.05 10.37
CA LEU A 29 -22.51 3.85 9.17
C LEU A 29 -22.23 3.04 7.90
N GLU A 30 -21.14 2.28 7.86
CA GLU A 30 -20.80 1.44 6.71
C GLU A 30 -21.89 0.38 6.44
N LEU A 31 -22.50 -0.19 7.49
CA LEU A 31 -23.64 -1.11 7.36
C LEU A 31 -24.91 -0.43 6.80
N PHE A 32 -25.07 0.89 6.99
CA PHE A 32 -26.19 1.68 6.45
C PHE A 32 -25.85 2.40 5.13
N ASN A 33 -24.76 2.03 4.44
CA ASN A 33 -24.24 2.69 3.24
C ASN A 33 -23.84 4.17 3.44
N GLY A 34 -23.55 4.56 4.69
CA GLY A 34 -22.95 5.84 5.04
C GLY A 34 -21.46 5.68 5.41
N THR A 35 -20.73 6.78 5.52
CA THR A 35 -19.32 6.79 5.96
C THR A 35 -19.00 8.16 6.57
N LEU A 36 -18.24 8.23 7.67
CA LEU A 36 -17.69 9.50 8.18
C LEU A 36 -16.50 9.96 7.34
N CYS A 37 -15.97 9.06 6.53
CA CYS A 37 -14.78 9.21 5.73
C CYS A 37 -15.12 9.79 4.34
N VAL A 38 -15.38 11.10 4.31
CA VAL A 38 -15.76 11.85 3.09
C VAL A 38 -14.55 12.17 2.21
N THR A 39 -13.32 11.91 2.66
CA THR A 39 -12.10 12.25 1.90
C THR A 39 -11.78 11.23 0.81
N GLU A 40 -11.15 11.68 -0.28
CA GLU A 40 -10.73 10.81 -1.39
C GLU A 40 -9.80 9.68 -0.93
N GLY A 41 -8.92 9.96 0.04
CA GLY A 41 -8.02 8.97 0.64
C GLY A 41 -8.75 7.80 1.30
N CYS A 42 -9.92 8.03 1.88
CA CYS A 42 -10.73 6.95 2.47
C CYS A 42 -11.23 5.97 1.39
N LYS A 43 -11.69 6.49 0.25
CA LYS A 43 -12.21 5.68 -0.85
C LYS A 43 -11.11 4.79 -1.46
N ILE A 44 -9.91 5.35 -1.61
CA ILE A 44 -8.74 4.64 -2.16
C ILE A 44 -8.29 3.53 -1.20
N VAL A 45 -8.20 3.81 0.11
CA VAL A 45 -7.80 2.82 1.12
C VAL A 45 -8.80 1.65 1.16
N VAL A 46 -10.10 1.94 1.12
CA VAL A 46 -11.15 0.90 1.12
C VAL A 46 -11.02 -0.03 -0.09
N GLN A 47 -10.76 0.52 -1.30
CA GLN A 47 -10.64 -0.27 -2.52
C GLN A 47 -9.42 -1.22 -2.55
N GLN A 48 -8.36 -0.92 -1.81
CA GLN A 48 -7.13 -1.73 -1.78
C GLN A 48 -7.16 -2.82 -0.70
N THR A 49 -8.18 -2.84 0.16
CA THR A 49 -8.27 -3.82 1.25
C THR A 49 -8.87 -5.15 0.78
N ARG A 50 -8.05 -6.22 0.84
CA ARG A 50 -8.40 -7.57 0.33
C ARG A 50 -9.68 -8.16 0.94
N PHE A 51 -9.98 -7.82 2.19
CA PHE A 51 -11.16 -8.30 2.92
C PHE A 51 -12.18 -7.18 3.21
N GLY A 52 -12.11 -6.08 2.46
CA GLY A 52 -12.91 -4.88 2.67
C GLY A 52 -12.57 -4.12 3.95
N SER A 53 -13.20 -2.96 4.12
CA SER A 53 -13.07 -2.09 5.30
C SER A 53 -13.59 -2.73 6.58
N ILE A 54 -14.70 -3.47 6.50
CA ILE A 54 -15.36 -4.12 7.65
C ILE A 54 -14.39 -4.97 8.47
N SER A 55 -13.47 -5.70 7.84
CA SER A 55 -12.51 -6.56 8.54
C SER A 55 -11.55 -5.77 9.43
N ILE A 56 -11.09 -4.60 8.96
CA ILE A 56 -10.19 -3.71 9.69
C ILE A 56 -10.95 -2.97 10.80
N LEU A 57 -12.18 -2.53 10.53
CA LEU A 57 -13.04 -1.92 11.55
C LEU A 57 -13.37 -2.90 12.67
N PHE A 58 -13.68 -4.16 12.34
CA PHE A 58 -13.95 -5.18 13.34
C PHE A 58 -12.72 -5.49 14.20
N SER A 59 -11.53 -5.58 13.61
CA SER A 59 -10.29 -5.80 14.36
C SER A 59 -9.96 -4.62 15.28
N GLY A 60 -10.13 -3.39 14.79
CA GLY A 60 -9.98 -2.17 15.59
C GLY A 60 -10.96 -2.12 16.76
N LEU A 61 -12.23 -2.44 16.53
CA LEU A 61 -13.26 -2.46 17.56
C LEU A 61 -12.95 -3.51 18.64
N ALA A 62 -12.61 -4.73 18.22
CA ALA A 62 -12.21 -5.80 19.12
C ALA A 62 -11.00 -5.38 19.97
N MET A 63 -10.03 -4.67 19.38
CA MET A 63 -8.85 -4.18 20.07
C MET A 63 -9.19 -3.14 21.13
N PHE A 64 -9.96 -2.10 20.79
CA PHE A 64 -10.36 -1.06 21.75
C PHE A 64 -11.24 -1.63 22.88
N LEU A 65 -12.17 -2.54 22.58
CA LEU A 65 -12.99 -3.19 23.59
C LEU A 65 -12.13 -4.04 24.55
N THR A 66 -11.18 -4.81 24.02
CA THR A 66 -10.27 -5.61 24.84
C THR A 66 -9.42 -4.72 25.76
N LEU A 67 -8.87 -3.62 25.23
CA LEU A 67 -8.11 -2.65 26.02
C LEU A 67 -8.97 -1.98 27.10
N ALA A 68 -10.23 -1.64 26.80
CA ALA A 68 -11.15 -1.06 27.76
C ALA A 68 -11.50 -2.05 28.90
N VAL A 69 -11.78 -3.31 28.57
CA VAL A 69 -12.06 -4.36 29.57
C VAL A 69 -10.84 -4.61 30.46
N LEU A 70 -9.66 -4.80 29.86
CA LEU A 70 -8.42 -5.02 30.62
C LEU A 70 -8.06 -3.81 31.49
N SER A 71 -8.26 -2.58 31.00
CA SER A 71 -8.04 -1.36 31.78
C SER A 71 -8.98 -1.26 32.99
N LYS A 72 -10.26 -1.61 32.82
CA LYS A 72 -11.23 -1.66 33.93
C LYS A 72 -10.86 -2.72 34.97
N ILE A 73 -10.42 -3.90 34.52
CA ILE A 73 -9.93 -4.96 35.41
C ILE A 73 -8.67 -4.49 36.15
N SER A 74 -7.70 -3.89 35.44
CA SER A 74 -6.46 -3.34 36.00
C SER A 74 -6.72 -2.25 37.06
N THR A 75 -7.76 -1.44 36.86
CA THR A 75 -8.19 -0.40 37.80
C THR A 75 -8.83 -0.99 39.06
N THR A 76 -9.58 -2.08 38.91
CA THR A 76 -10.29 -2.76 40.01
C THR A 76 -9.37 -3.69 40.80
N GLN A 77 -8.51 -4.42 40.10
CA GLN A 77 -7.62 -5.43 40.65
C GLN A 77 -6.22 -5.23 40.09
N ARG A 78 -5.31 -4.79 40.97
CA ARG A 78 -3.93 -4.42 40.60
C ARG A 78 -3.07 -5.66 40.37
N ARG A 79 -3.28 -6.35 39.24
CA ARG A 79 -2.53 -7.54 38.82
C ARG A 79 -1.47 -7.17 37.80
N HIS A 80 -0.22 -7.49 38.11
CA HIS A 80 0.92 -7.28 37.20
C HIS A 80 0.68 -7.91 35.82
N SER A 81 0.13 -9.13 35.77
CA SER A 81 -0.15 -9.83 34.50
C SER A 81 -1.12 -9.07 33.58
N VAL A 82 -2.08 -8.32 34.13
CA VAL A 82 -3.04 -7.55 33.34
C VAL A 82 -2.35 -6.32 32.74
N ASP A 83 -1.50 -5.65 33.52
CA ASP A 83 -0.72 -4.50 33.04
C ASP A 83 0.25 -4.92 31.93
N THR A 84 0.91 -6.09 32.06
CA THR A 84 1.75 -6.65 31.00
C THR A 84 0.93 -6.99 29.74
N ALA A 85 -0.27 -7.56 29.88
CA ALA A 85 -1.13 -7.87 28.74
C ALA A 85 -1.55 -6.61 27.98
N ILE A 86 -1.88 -5.52 28.70
CA ILE A 86 -2.19 -4.22 28.09
C ILE A 86 -0.98 -3.69 27.31
N SER A 87 0.22 -3.73 27.89
CA SER A 87 1.45 -3.29 27.22
C SER A 87 1.71 -4.09 25.94
N ILE A 88 1.57 -5.42 25.96
CA ILE A 88 1.77 -6.28 24.78
C ILE A 88 0.78 -5.93 23.68
N LEU A 89 -0.51 -5.82 24.01
CA LEU A 89 -1.55 -5.46 23.07
C LEU A 89 -1.29 -4.08 22.46
N LEU A 90 -0.99 -3.08 23.29
CA LEU A 90 -0.75 -1.73 22.82
C LEU A 90 0.51 -1.62 21.94
N ASN A 91 1.55 -2.39 22.27
CA ASN A 91 2.75 -2.51 21.43
C ASN A 91 2.42 -3.14 20.07
N ALA A 92 1.61 -4.20 20.04
CA ALA A 92 1.18 -4.83 18.80
C ALA A 92 0.31 -3.89 17.96
N ALA A 93 -0.60 -3.13 18.58
CA ALA A 93 -1.40 -2.11 17.89
C ALA A 93 -0.52 -1.03 17.27
N LEU A 94 0.44 -0.46 18.03
CA LEU A 94 1.34 0.57 17.51
C LEU A 94 2.19 0.05 16.33
N ALA A 95 2.67 -1.19 16.39
CA ALA A 95 3.40 -1.80 15.27
C ALA A 95 2.50 -1.97 14.03
N ALA A 96 1.25 -2.43 14.21
CA ALA A 96 0.28 -2.57 13.12
C ALA A 96 -0.10 -1.22 12.50
N GLU A 97 -0.33 -0.19 13.33
CA GLU A 97 -0.58 1.17 12.85
C GLU A 97 0.64 1.76 12.11
N GLY A 98 1.86 1.41 12.54
CA GLY A 98 3.08 1.77 11.81
C GLY A 98 3.09 1.20 10.39
N PHE A 99 2.60 -0.03 10.21
CA PHE A 99 2.42 -0.60 8.89
C PHE A 99 1.35 0.14 8.08
N LEU A 100 0.18 0.39 8.67
CA LEU A 100 -0.95 1.05 7.99
C LEU A 100 -0.65 2.50 7.58
N ILE A 101 0.00 3.27 8.45
CA ILE A 101 0.44 4.64 8.17
C ILE A 101 1.58 4.63 7.16
N GLY A 102 2.55 3.72 7.29
CA GLY A 102 3.63 3.60 6.30
C GLY A 102 3.11 3.24 4.91
N TYR A 103 2.11 2.36 4.82
CA TYR A 103 1.46 2.03 3.55
C TYR A 103 0.74 3.24 2.96
N GLN A 104 -0.04 3.98 3.75
CA GLN A 104 -0.70 5.20 3.27
C GLN A 104 0.29 6.29 2.85
N ALA A 105 1.34 6.52 3.64
CA ALA A 105 2.34 7.55 3.38
C ALA A 105 3.17 7.25 2.13
N PHE A 106 3.63 6.01 1.99
CA PHE A 106 4.64 5.69 0.98
C PHE A 106 4.07 5.00 -0.27
N ARG A 107 2.94 4.27 -0.18
CA ARG A 107 2.36 3.56 -1.33
C ARG A 107 1.17 4.28 -1.95
N LEU A 108 0.29 4.84 -1.13
CA LEU A 108 -0.94 5.48 -1.61
C LEU A 108 -0.81 6.99 -1.80
N GLU A 109 0.24 7.60 -1.21
CA GLU A 109 0.50 9.05 -1.18
C GLU A 109 -0.73 9.89 -0.75
N THR A 110 -1.67 9.25 -0.07
CA THR A 110 -2.95 9.82 0.34
C THR A 110 -3.32 9.28 1.71
N PHE A 111 -3.80 10.16 2.58
CA PHE A 111 -4.13 9.82 3.95
C PHE A 111 -5.64 9.69 4.15
N CYS A 112 -6.04 8.60 4.81
CA CYS A 112 -7.39 8.43 5.30
C CYS A 112 -7.55 9.15 6.65
N ALA A 113 -8.46 10.12 6.73
CA ALA A 113 -8.68 10.91 7.94
C ALA A 113 -9.13 10.04 9.12
N PHE A 114 -9.96 9.02 8.86
CA PHE A 114 -10.39 8.08 9.88
C PHE A 114 -9.24 7.21 10.40
N CYS A 115 -8.41 6.65 9.50
CA CYS A 115 -7.24 5.86 9.91
C CYS A 115 -6.26 6.70 10.73
N LEU A 116 -6.03 7.97 10.34
CA LEU A 116 -5.21 8.89 11.14
C LEU A 116 -5.82 9.14 12.53
N ALA A 117 -7.13 9.32 12.63
CA ALA A 117 -7.79 9.48 13.92
C ALA A 117 -7.59 8.25 14.83
N VAL A 118 -7.73 7.04 14.29
CA VAL A 118 -7.48 5.78 15.01
C VAL A 118 -6.02 5.65 15.43
N PHE A 119 -5.08 5.97 14.53
CA PHE A 119 -3.65 6.03 14.85
C PHE A 119 -3.36 6.98 16.01
N PHE A 120 -3.88 8.21 15.97
CA PHE A 120 -3.67 9.18 17.04
C PHE A 120 -4.25 8.69 18.37
N LEU A 121 -5.38 7.99 18.36
CA LEU A 121 -5.94 7.38 19.57
C LEU A 121 -4.98 6.35 20.18
N PHE A 122 -4.38 5.47 19.37
CA PHE A 122 -3.39 4.51 19.88
C PHE A 122 -2.13 5.18 20.41
N VAL A 123 -1.64 6.23 19.74
CA VAL A 123 -0.49 7.02 20.22
C VAL A 123 -0.81 7.69 21.56
N ILE A 124 -1.97 8.33 21.68
CA ILE A 124 -2.40 8.99 22.93
C ILE A 124 -2.54 7.95 24.06
N LEU A 125 -3.14 6.78 23.78
CA LEU A 125 -3.22 5.67 24.74
C LEU A 125 -1.82 5.21 25.16
N GLY A 126 -0.87 5.09 24.23
CA GLY A 126 0.53 4.77 24.49
C GLY A 126 1.20 5.78 25.42
N ILE A 127 1.01 7.08 25.17
CA ILE A 127 1.56 8.15 26.00
C ILE A 127 0.94 8.13 27.41
N ILE A 128 -0.38 7.98 27.53
CA ILE A 128 -1.06 7.89 28.83
C ILE A 128 -0.54 6.67 29.61
N TRP A 129 -0.38 5.53 28.93
CA TRP A 129 0.14 4.31 29.54
C TRP A 129 1.60 4.45 30.00
N PHE A 130 2.42 5.15 29.22
CA PHE A 130 3.79 5.52 29.59
C PHE A 130 3.82 6.40 30.85
N LEU A 131 3.00 7.46 30.88
CA LEU A 131 2.88 8.37 32.02
C LEU A 131 2.33 7.69 33.28
N ALA A 132 1.54 6.62 33.13
CA ALA A 132 1.08 5.79 34.23
C ALA A 132 2.19 4.93 34.87
N GLY A 133 3.42 4.98 34.35
CA GLY A 133 4.62 4.37 34.91
C GLY A 133 5.07 3.07 34.23
N ASN A 134 4.39 2.63 33.17
CA ASN A 134 4.74 1.41 32.45
C ASN A 134 5.74 1.71 31.32
N ARG A 135 6.98 1.25 31.47
CA ARG A 135 8.07 1.54 30.50
C ARG A 135 8.08 0.60 29.28
N ASP A 136 7.36 -0.53 29.35
CA ASP A 136 7.31 -1.53 28.28
C ASP A 136 6.73 -0.98 26.96
N ILE A 137 6.01 0.14 27.01
CA ILE A 137 5.45 0.80 25.82
C ILE A 137 6.51 1.42 24.91
N ILE A 138 7.73 1.64 25.41
CA ILE A 138 8.87 2.10 24.59
C ILE A 138 9.12 1.11 23.45
N TYR A 139 8.94 -0.19 23.69
CA TYR A 139 9.08 -1.21 22.64
C TYR A 139 8.04 -1.04 21.53
N GLY A 140 6.82 -0.60 21.84
CA GLY A 140 5.78 -0.32 20.85
C GLY A 140 6.12 0.86 19.95
N PHE A 141 6.58 1.98 20.53
CA PHE A 141 7.06 3.12 19.74
C PHE A 141 8.29 2.77 18.90
N GLY A 142 9.23 2.00 19.47
CA GLY A 142 10.38 1.49 18.73
C GLY A 142 9.97 0.61 17.54
N ALA A 143 9.02 -0.31 17.76
CA ALA A 143 8.49 -1.17 16.70
C ALA A 143 7.77 -0.37 15.60
N PHE A 144 6.99 0.65 15.96
CA PHE A 144 6.36 1.57 15.00
C PHE A 144 7.39 2.19 14.05
N PHE A 145 8.45 2.80 14.59
CA PHE A 145 9.50 3.40 13.76
C PHE A 145 10.27 2.36 12.95
N ALA A 146 10.57 1.20 13.55
CA ALA A 146 11.24 0.13 12.83
C ALA A 146 10.44 -0.32 11.61
N VAL A 147 9.13 -0.55 11.76
CA VAL A 147 8.24 -0.95 10.65
C VAL A 147 8.17 0.15 9.59
N LEU A 148 8.07 1.42 9.97
CA LEU A 148 8.11 2.53 9.02
C LEU A 148 9.41 2.59 8.23
N ILE A 149 10.55 2.45 8.90
CA ILE A 149 11.87 2.44 8.27
C ILE A 149 11.97 1.25 7.31
N PHE A 150 11.58 0.04 7.74
CA PHE A 150 11.59 -1.13 6.86
C PHE A 150 10.69 -0.95 5.64
N LEU A 151 9.49 -0.41 5.82
CA LEU A 151 8.60 -0.10 4.70
C LEU A 151 9.24 0.88 3.74
N TYR A 152 9.87 1.94 4.24
CA TYR A 152 10.59 2.93 3.45
C TYR A 152 11.76 2.29 2.67
N LEU A 153 12.58 1.45 3.30
CA LEU A 153 13.71 0.78 2.65
C LEU A 153 13.29 -0.25 1.60
N ILE A 154 12.18 -0.96 1.82
CA ILE A 154 11.69 -2.02 0.92
C ILE A 154 10.98 -1.42 -0.30
N GLN A 155 10.59 -0.14 -0.26
CA GLN A 155 9.93 0.47 -1.38
C GLN A 155 10.82 0.46 -2.63
N PRO A 156 10.31 -0.02 -3.77
CA PRO A 156 11.03 0.13 -5.03
C PRO A 156 11.13 1.64 -5.33
N THR A 157 12.36 2.13 -5.47
CA THR A 157 12.67 3.54 -5.78
C THR A 157 12.00 4.04 -7.08
N ASP A 158 11.59 3.12 -7.96
CA ASP A 158 10.88 3.42 -9.20
C ASP A 158 9.38 3.08 -9.09
N GLN A 159 8.57 3.99 -8.56
CA GLN A 159 7.11 3.89 -8.65
C GLN A 159 6.62 3.92 -10.12
N ASN A 160 7.43 4.49 -11.03
CA ASN A 160 7.17 4.56 -12.46
C ASN A 160 7.15 3.18 -13.17
N LYS A 161 7.72 2.14 -12.56
CA LYS A 161 7.84 0.80 -13.19
C LYS A 161 6.54 0.00 -13.17
N PHE A 162 5.64 0.24 -12.21
CA PHE A 162 4.38 -0.53 -12.09
C PHE A 162 3.22 0.15 -12.83
N GLU A 163 3.25 1.46 -12.98
CA GLU A 163 2.26 2.17 -13.82
C GLU A 163 2.50 1.89 -15.32
N GLN A 164 3.76 1.68 -15.73
CA GLN A 164 4.06 1.30 -17.10
C GLN A 164 3.62 -0.13 -17.47
N THR A 165 3.49 -1.08 -16.53
CA THR A 165 2.93 -2.41 -16.86
C THR A 165 1.42 -2.36 -17.12
N ALA A 166 0.69 -1.40 -16.54
CA ALA A 166 -0.69 -1.13 -16.93
C ALA A 166 -0.79 -0.58 -18.36
N THR A 167 0.21 0.19 -18.80
CA THR A 167 0.21 0.75 -20.16
C THR A 167 0.54 -0.26 -21.27
N LEU A 168 1.16 -1.40 -20.96
CA LEU A 168 1.32 -2.52 -21.91
C LEU A 168 -0.03 -3.15 -22.30
N ARG A 169 -1.08 -2.90 -21.52
CA ARG A 169 -2.43 -3.40 -21.82
C ARG A 169 -3.17 -2.52 -22.82
N ASP A 170 -2.82 -1.24 -22.89
CA ASP A 170 -3.53 -0.23 -23.69
C ASP A 170 -2.85 0.04 -25.05
N SER A 171 -1.54 -0.23 -25.19
CA SER A 171 -0.86 -0.16 -26.48
C SER A 171 -0.98 -1.46 -27.27
N ARG A 172 -1.59 -1.38 -28.46
CA ARG A 172 -1.62 -2.48 -29.45
C ARG A 172 -0.23 -2.87 -29.94
N VAL A 173 0.69 -1.90 -30.04
CA VAL A 173 2.06 -2.11 -30.51
C VAL A 173 3.05 -1.44 -29.57
N THR A 174 3.96 -2.23 -29.00
CA THR A 174 4.99 -1.76 -28.06
C THR A 174 6.37 -2.14 -28.59
N LEU A 175 7.28 -1.16 -28.67
CA LEU A 175 8.65 -1.37 -29.12
C LEU A 175 9.61 -1.17 -27.95
N PHE A 176 10.34 -2.23 -27.61
CA PHE A 176 11.48 -2.16 -26.69
C PHE A 176 12.71 -1.70 -27.47
N PHE A 177 13.28 -0.57 -27.06
CA PHE A 177 14.38 0.11 -27.73
C PHE A 177 15.51 0.44 -26.74
N ASP A 178 16.71 0.62 -27.26
CA ASP A 178 17.86 1.16 -26.54
C ASP A 178 18.34 2.41 -27.29
N GLU A 179 18.65 3.51 -26.59
CA GLU A 179 19.11 4.75 -27.21
C GLU A 179 20.44 4.59 -27.96
N SER A 180 21.25 3.61 -27.57
CA SER A 180 22.54 3.30 -28.19
C SER A 180 22.42 2.49 -29.49
N CYS A 181 21.25 1.93 -29.81
CA CYS A 181 21.08 1.03 -30.94
C CYS A 181 20.71 1.76 -32.26
N VAL A 182 21.45 1.49 -33.33
CA VAL A 182 21.21 2.06 -34.68
C VAL A 182 19.94 1.46 -35.31
N SER A 183 19.80 0.13 -35.28
CA SER A 183 18.63 -0.60 -35.77
C SER A 183 17.32 -0.18 -35.11
N CYS A 184 17.33 0.20 -33.83
CA CYS A 184 16.15 0.71 -33.14
C CYS A 184 15.64 2.04 -33.74
N ARG A 185 16.54 2.92 -34.20
CA ARG A 185 16.17 4.20 -34.82
C ARG A 185 15.55 4.00 -36.20
N GLU A 186 16.05 3.04 -36.97
CA GLU A 186 15.55 2.74 -38.31
C GLU A 186 14.12 2.20 -38.25
N ILE A 187 13.85 1.21 -37.37
CA ILE A 187 12.50 0.67 -37.17
C ILE A 187 11.54 1.75 -36.66
N TYR A 188 11.96 2.59 -35.72
CA TYR A 188 11.09 3.67 -35.22
C TYR A 188 10.72 4.68 -36.30
N THR A 189 11.67 5.00 -37.19
CA THR A 189 11.43 5.91 -38.32
C THR A 189 10.44 5.30 -39.31
N MET A 190 10.63 4.01 -39.64
CA MET A 190 9.73 3.25 -40.49
C MET A 190 8.31 3.18 -39.92
N CYS A 191 8.15 2.89 -38.62
CA CYS A 191 6.85 2.89 -37.96
C CYS A 191 6.15 4.27 -38.00
N ARG A 192 6.92 5.37 -37.93
CA ARG A 192 6.39 6.73 -38.06
C ARG A 192 5.96 7.07 -39.48
N GLU A 193 6.70 6.63 -40.48
CA GLU A 193 6.37 6.83 -41.90
C GLU A 193 5.10 6.05 -42.30
N LEU A 194 4.87 4.90 -41.67
CA LEU A 194 3.69 4.06 -41.89
C LEU A 194 2.50 4.40 -40.97
N GLU A 195 2.55 5.53 -40.26
CA GLU A 195 1.50 5.99 -39.32
C GLU A 195 1.11 4.98 -38.22
N ILE A 196 2.00 4.06 -37.86
CA ILE A 196 1.76 3.06 -36.82
C ILE A 196 1.96 3.71 -35.44
N THR A 197 0.94 3.66 -34.59
CA THR A 197 1.04 4.18 -33.21
C THR A 197 1.83 3.21 -32.34
N VAL A 198 3.14 3.46 -32.22
CA VAL A 198 4.06 2.61 -31.45
C VAL A 198 4.42 3.25 -30.12
N LYS A 199 4.20 2.53 -29.01
CA LYS A 199 4.68 2.93 -27.69
C LYS A 199 6.12 2.49 -27.50
N ARG A 200 7.01 3.45 -27.22
CA ARG A 200 8.42 3.23 -26.96
C ARG A 200 8.67 2.90 -25.49
N LEU A 201 9.36 1.79 -25.21
CA LEU A 201 9.82 1.40 -23.88
C LEU A 201 11.34 1.13 -23.88
N ASP A 202 12.05 1.64 -22.89
CA ASP A 202 13.50 1.45 -22.77
C ASP A 202 13.80 0.01 -22.31
N ALA A 203 14.53 -0.75 -23.12
CA ALA A 203 14.86 -2.15 -22.84
C ALA A 203 15.69 -2.34 -21.56
N SER A 204 16.53 -1.36 -21.19
CA SER A 204 17.31 -1.42 -19.95
C SER A 204 16.42 -1.45 -18.71
N HIS A 205 15.25 -0.81 -18.78
CA HIS A 205 14.27 -0.77 -17.69
C HIS A 205 13.49 -2.07 -17.54
N TYR A 206 13.47 -2.93 -18.57
CA TYR A 206 12.74 -4.20 -18.59
C TYR A 206 13.65 -5.42 -18.74
N ALA A 207 14.96 -5.27 -18.53
CA ALA A 207 15.94 -6.34 -18.71
C ALA A 207 15.54 -7.64 -18.00
N ALA A 208 15.03 -7.57 -16.75
CA ALA A 208 14.59 -8.76 -16.01
C ALA A 208 13.37 -9.47 -16.61
N VAL A 209 12.45 -8.73 -17.25
CA VAL A 209 11.27 -9.30 -17.91
C VAL A 209 11.65 -9.89 -19.26
N LEU A 210 12.54 -9.21 -19.99
CA LEU A 210 13.07 -9.67 -21.27
C LEU A 210 13.90 -10.95 -21.09
N ASP A 211 14.76 -10.99 -20.05
CA ASP A 211 15.56 -12.16 -19.69
C ASP A 211 14.68 -13.35 -19.28
N PHE A 212 13.60 -13.12 -18.53
CA PHE A 212 12.61 -14.15 -18.22
C PHE A 212 11.92 -14.74 -19.48
N LEU A 213 11.78 -13.93 -20.52
CA LEU A 213 11.21 -14.33 -21.81
C LEU A 213 12.26 -14.85 -22.80
N ASP A 214 13.52 -15.02 -22.37
CA ASP A 214 14.66 -15.43 -23.20
C ASP A 214 14.93 -14.46 -24.38
N ILE A 215 14.59 -13.18 -24.18
CA ILE A 215 14.79 -12.10 -25.16
C ILE A 215 16.05 -11.34 -24.78
N THR A 216 17.13 -11.60 -25.51
CA THR A 216 18.46 -11.00 -25.26
C THR A 216 18.83 -9.90 -26.25
N ALA A 217 18.01 -9.68 -27.27
CA ALA A 217 18.31 -8.77 -28.38
C ALA A 217 17.24 -7.67 -28.52
N VAL A 218 17.72 -6.43 -28.73
CA VAL A 218 16.92 -5.27 -29.14
C VAL A 218 17.22 -4.96 -30.62
N PRO A 219 16.26 -4.44 -31.40
CA PRO A 219 14.88 -4.08 -31.04
C PRO A 219 13.96 -5.29 -30.85
N THR A 220 12.95 -5.14 -29.98
CA THR A 220 11.88 -6.15 -29.81
C THR A 220 10.51 -5.48 -29.94
N LEU A 221 9.68 -5.99 -30.83
CA LEU A 221 8.30 -5.57 -31.02
C LEU A 221 7.35 -6.54 -30.30
N VAL A 222 6.44 -6.00 -29.49
CA VAL A 222 5.35 -6.74 -28.87
C VAL A 222 4.03 -6.20 -29.40
N VAL A 223 3.30 -7.06 -30.11
CA VAL A 223 1.99 -6.77 -30.66
C VAL A 223 0.94 -7.49 -29.82
N ASN A 224 -0.07 -6.74 -29.39
CA ASN A 224 -1.16 -7.21 -28.54
C ASN A 224 -2.47 -7.20 -29.34
N ASP A 225 -2.84 -8.36 -29.87
CA ASP A 225 -4.07 -8.57 -30.67
C ASP A 225 -5.18 -9.19 -29.80
N GLY A 226 -5.45 -8.56 -28.66
CA GLY A 226 -6.43 -9.00 -27.67
C GLY A 226 -6.01 -10.26 -26.91
N ASN A 227 -6.31 -11.45 -27.47
CA ASN A 227 -6.03 -12.75 -26.85
C ASN A 227 -4.67 -13.34 -27.25
N HIS A 228 -4.03 -12.81 -28.30
CA HIS A 228 -2.73 -13.26 -28.76
C HIS A 228 -1.70 -12.15 -28.59
N LYS A 229 -0.57 -12.50 -27.97
CA LYS A 229 0.60 -11.64 -27.87
C LYS A 229 1.69 -12.20 -28.76
N THR A 230 2.09 -11.43 -29.76
CA THR A 230 3.17 -11.80 -30.66
C THR A 230 4.39 -10.97 -30.29
N ILE A 231 5.50 -11.67 -30.04
CA ILE A 231 6.80 -11.07 -29.76
C ILE A 231 7.67 -11.32 -30.98
N VAL A 232 8.19 -10.25 -31.57
CA VAL A 232 9.08 -10.29 -32.73
C VAL A 232 10.40 -9.63 -32.33
N VAL A 233 11.48 -10.39 -32.41
CA VAL A 233 12.82 -9.97 -31.95
C VAL A 233 13.71 -9.81 -33.18
N GLY A 234 14.41 -8.69 -33.28
CA GLY A 234 15.35 -8.44 -34.38
C GLY A 234 14.78 -7.58 -35.51
N GLU A 235 15.65 -6.78 -36.13
CA GLU A 235 15.28 -5.87 -37.22
C GLU A 235 14.69 -6.56 -38.45
N PRO A 236 15.31 -7.61 -39.05
CA PRO A 236 14.77 -8.21 -40.27
C PRO A 236 13.43 -8.89 -40.04
N GLU A 237 13.22 -9.49 -38.87
CA GLU A 237 11.96 -10.13 -38.48
C GLU A 237 10.86 -9.09 -38.23
N ILE A 238 11.19 -7.97 -37.60
CA ILE A 238 10.25 -6.88 -37.36
C ILE A 238 9.81 -6.24 -38.69
N THR A 239 10.74 -5.97 -39.60
CA THR A 239 10.42 -5.39 -40.92
C THR A 239 9.53 -6.32 -41.73
N GLY A 240 9.87 -7.61 -41.80
CA GLY A 240 9.03 -8.61 -42.47
C GLY A 240 7.65 -8.77 -41.82
N TYR A 241 7.55 -8.63 -40.49
CA TYR A 241 6.26 -8.69 -39.80
C TYR A 241 5.37 -7.47 -40.12
N ILE A 242 5.95 -6.27 -40.14
CA ILE A 242 5.24 -5.02 -40.44
C ILE A 242 4.73 -5.01 -41.88
N GLU A 243 5.57 -5.40 -42.85
CA GLU A 243 5.19 -5.47 -44.27
C GLU A 243 4.02 -6.43 -44.52
N ASN A 244 4.03 -7.60 -43.85
CA ASN A 244 2.99 -8.61 -44.00
C ASN A 244 1.68 -8.29 -43.24
N ASN A 245 1.71 -7.39 -42.25
CA ASN A 245 0.56 -7.09 -41.38
C ASN A 245 0.17 -5.59 -41.37
N LEU A 246 0.57 -4.85 -42.40
CA LEU A 246 0.47 -3.40 -42.48
C LEU A 246 -0.98 -2.88 -42.39
N GLU A 247 -1.95 -3.59 -42.97
CA GLU A 247 -3.38 -3.26 -42.88
C GLU A 247 -3.98 -3.45 -41.48
N ASN A 248 -3.42 -4.38 -40.70
CA ASN A 248 -3.91 -4.68 -39.34
C ASN A 248 -3.29 -3.74 -38.29
N LEU A 249 -2.09 -3.22 -38.55
CA LEU A 249 -1.33 -2.37 -37.64
C LEU A 249 -1.62 -0.86 -37.80
N SER A 250 -2.18 -0.44 -38.94
CA SER A 250 -2.51 0.97 -39.28
C SER A 250 -3.93 1.41 -38.89
N ARG A 251 -4.80 0.49 -38.44
CA ARG A 251 -6.08 0.79 -37.80
C ARG A 251 -5.92 0.97 -36.30
#